data_AF-A0A8X7WG70-F1
#
_entry.id   AF-A0A8X7WG70-F1
#
_cell.length_a   1.000
_cell.length_b   1.000
_cell.length_c   1.000
_cell.angle_alpha   90.00
_cell.angle_beta   90.00
_cell.angle_gamma   90.00
#
_symmetry.space_group_name_H-M   'P 1'
#
loop_
_entity.id
_entity.type
_entity.pdbx_description
1 polymer ?
#
loop_
_entity_poly.entity_id
_entity_poly.type
_entity_poly.pdbx_seq_one_letter_code
_entity_poly.pdbx_strand_id
1 'polypeptide(L)'
;MKHKTLVHLHFITSFPVFSKACVEIVKERRDGECAIVLKAMLELGRSQEKTVKTDKSDYKSIISVAQKDEMESVVMKRYGKEAFRMFRYLSQEDRFVETGKIANASLTEKKDTPQILMKMWRDSYLHIFFFAKNKLAVTGVYVPFLVWKVDKLIVWRKMLDEMYHASLNLSLRLTHELDSEREIRLTLKIH
;
A
#
# COMPACT_ATOMS: atom_id res chain seq x y z
N MET A 1 8.20 -30.23 -12.09
CA MET A 1 7.60 -28.98 -12.60
C MET A 1 6.42 -28.58 -11.70
N LYS A 2 6.67 -27.88 -10.59
CA LYS A 2 5.62 -27.30 -9.73
C LYS A 2 6.18 -26.03 -9.07
N HIS A 3 6.16 -24.92 -9.79
CA HIS A 3 6.48 -23.59 -9.26
C HIS A 3 5.86 -22.56 -10.18
N LYS A 4 4.59 -22.19 -9.95
CA LYS A 4 3.95 -20.98 -10.51
C LYS A 4 2.51 -20.80 -10.01
N THR A 5 2.28 -20.75 -8.68
CA THR A 5 0.98 -20.26 -8.16
C THR A 5 1.02 -19.76 -6.70
N LEU A 6 2.19 -19.36 -6.17
CA LEU A 6 2.32 -19.04 -4.73
C LEU A 6 2.56 -17.56 -4.39
N VAL A 7 2.28 -16.61 -5.29
CA VAL A 7 2.65 -15.19 -5.07
C VAL A 7 1.45 -14.22 -5.08
N HIS A 8 0.22 -14.69 -5.28
CA HIS A 8 -0.93 -13.78 -5.42
C HIS A 8 -1.91 -13.72 -4.24
N LEU A 9 -1.58 -14.33 -3.10
CA LEU A 9 -2.51 -14.42 -1.95
C LEU A 9 -1.98 -13.80 -0.64
N HIS A 10 -1.02 -12.88 -0.71
CA HIS A 10 -0.50 -12.20 0.49
C HIS A 10 -1.13 -10.83 0.77
N PHE A 11 -2.20 -10.46 0.07
CA PHE A 11 -2.73 -9.09 0.04
C PHE A 11 -3.98 -8.83 0.89
N ILE A 12 -4.40 -9.76 1.75
CA ILE A 12 -5.70 -9.64 2.47
C ILE A 12 -5.55 -9.73 4.00
N THR A 13 -4.35 -9.85 4.57
CA THR A 13 -4.19 -10.32 5.95
C THR A 13 -4.04 -9.25 7.03
N SER A 14 -4.60 -8.05 6.88
CA SER A 14 -4.60 -7.08 8.01
C SER A 14 -5.82 -6.20 8.12
N PHE A 15 -6.99 -6.82 8.03
CA PHE A 15 -8.26 -6.09 7.99
C PHE A 15 -9.29 -6.54 9.07
N PRO A 16 -8.99 -6.85 10.36
CA PRO A 16 -10.07 -7.24 11.28
C PRO A 16 -11.14 -6.14 11.48
N VAL A 17 -10.72 -4.87 11.44
CA VAL A 17 -11.62 -3.71 11.64
C VAL A 17 -12.36 -3.38 10.34
N PHE A 18 -11.65 -3.38 9.22
CA PHE A 18 -12.27 -3.13 7.92
C PHE A 18 -13.12 -4.31 7.44
N SER A 19 -12.78 -5.56 7.75
CA SER A 19 -13.59 -6.73 7.37
C SER A 19 -14.98 -6.65 7.99
N LYS A 20 -15.07 -6.16 9.23
CA LYS A 20 -16.35 -5.94 9.90
C LYS A 20 -17.11 -4.75 9.31
N ALA A 21 -16.42 -3.63 9.09
CA ALA A 21 -17.03 -2.44 8.47
C ALA A 21 -17.52 -2.70 7.04
N CYS A 22 -16.75 -3.44 6.22
CA CYS A 22 -17.14 -3.85 4.88
C CYS A 22 -18.34 -4.79 4.90
N VAL A 23 -18.41 -5.74 5.85
CA VAL A 23 -19.58 -6.61 6.01
C VAL A 23 -20.82 -5.81 6.41
N GLU A 24 -20.71 -4.84 7.31
CA GLU A 24 -21.86 -4.01 7.70
C GLU A 24 -22.31 -3.04 6.60
N ILE A 25 -21.38 -2.42 5.87
CA ILE A 25 -21.71 -1.57 4.71
C ILE A 25 -22.40 -2.38 3.60
N VAL A 26 -21.98 -3.64 3.37
CA VAL A 26 -22.63 -4.52 2.41
C VAL A 26 -24.02 -4.95 2.89
N LYS A 27 -24.21 -5.20 4.19
CA LYS A 27 -25.55 -5.45 4.76
C LYS A 27 -26.49 -4.25 4.58
N GLU A 28 -26.00 -3.03 4.78
CA GLU A 28 -26.80 -1.82 4.66
C GLU A 28 -27.13 -1.44 3.21
N ARG A 29 -26.22 -1.68 2.25
CA ARG A 29 -26.34 -1.18 0.87
C ARG A 29 -26.78 -2.21 -0.17
N ARG A 30 -26.71 -3.50 0.12
CA ARG A 30 -27.08 -4.60 -0.80
C ARG A 30 -28.15 -5.48 -0.15
N ASP A 31 -27.78 -6.64 0.39
CA ASP A 31 -28.66 -7.57 1.07
C ASP A 31 -27.88 -8.38 2.13
N GLY A 32 -28.61 -9.09 2.98
CA GLY A 32 -28.02 -9.91 4.04
C GLY A 32 -27.23 -11.11 3.54
N GLU A 33 -27.50 -11.62 2.33
CA GLU A 33 -26.91 -12.84 1.78
C GLU A 33 -25.51 -12.56 1.19
N CYS A 34 -25.33 -11.44 0.49
CA CYS A 34 -24.04 -10.94 0.02
C CYS A 34 -23.06 -10.70 1.18
N ALA A 35 -23.58 -10.19 2.30
CA ALA A 35 -22.78 -10.00 3.50
C ALA A 35 -22.35 -11.34 4.13
N ILE A 36 -23.17 -12.39 4.02
CA ILE A 36 -22.81 -13.74 4.47
C ILE A 36 -21.70 -14.31 3.59
N VAL A 37 -21.78 -14.15 2.27
CA VAL A 37 -20.73 -14.61 1.35
C VAL A 37 -19.41 -13.88 1.61
N LEU A 38 -19.44 -12.55 1.75
CA LEU A 38 -18.24 -11.77 2.07
C LEU A 38 -17.66 -12.18 3.44
N LYS A 39 -18.51 -12.37 4.45
CA LYS A 39 -18.11 -12.85 5.77
C LYS A 39 -17.47 -14.24 5.68
N ALA A 40 -18.05 -15.16 4.92
CA ALA A 40 -17.51 -16.50 4.71
C ALA A 40 -16.16 -16.47 3.98
N MET A 41 -15.98 -15.63 2.95
CA MET A 41 -14.70 -15.45 2.27
C MET A 41 -13.61 -14.93 3.22
N LEU A 42 -13.97 -13.97 4.08
CA LEU A 42 -13.07 -13.42 5.10
C LEU A 42 -12.75 -14.45 6.20
N GLU A 43 -13.72 -15.27 6.60
CA GLU A 43 -13.54 -16.35 7.60
C GLU A 43 -12.73 -17.52 7.04
N LEU A 44 -12.91 -17.88 5.77
CA LEU A 44 -12.10 -18.86 5.06
C LEU A 44 -10.66 -18.39 4.90
N GLY A 45 -10.45 -17.09 4.63
CA GLY A 45 -9.12 -16.46 4.67
C GLY A 45 -8.45 -16.59 6.04
N ARG A 46 -9.22 -16.36 7.12
CA ARG A 46 -8.75 -16.49 8.52
C ARG A 46 -8.51 -17.95 8.95
N SER A 47 -9.25 -18.90 8.38
CA SER A 47 -9.10 -20.34 8.68
C SER A 47 -7.75 -20.88 8.19
N GLN A 48 -7.20 -20.29 7.12
CA GLN A 48 -5.89 -20.65 6.56
C GLN A 48 -4.72 -20.04 7.35
N GLU A 49 -4.98 -19.16 8.34
CA GLU A 49 -3.98 -18.51 9.20
C GLU A 49 -3.73 -19.20 10.55
N LYS A 50 -4.35 -20.35 10.83
CA LYS A 50 -4.23 -20.98 12.17
C LYS A 50 -2.83 -21.56 12.40
N THR A 51 -1.98 -20.79 13.09
CA THR A 51 -1.33 -21.15 14.37
C THR A 51 -0.46 -20.00 14.89
N VAL A 52 -1.06 -18.88 15.31
CA VAL A 52 -0.38 -17.95 16.22
C VAL A 52 -1.37 -17.49 17.28
N LYS A 53 -1.07 -17.79 18.56
CA LYS A 53 -1.76 -17.18 19.71
C LYS A 53 -1.14 -15.80 19.87
N THR A 54 -1.88 -14.75 19.56
CA THR A 54 -1.40 -13.36 19.64
C THR A 54 -2.34 -12.55 20.52
N ASP A 55 -1.76 -11.92 21.54
CA ASP A 55 -2.48 -11.14 22.54
C ASP A 55 -3.00 -9.83 21.94
N LYS A 56 -3.94 -9.16 22.63
CA LYS A 56 -4.62 -7.95 22.12
C LYS A 56 -3.63 -6.81 21.76
N SER A 57 -2.46 -6.77 22.40
CA SER A 57 -1.34 -5.85 22.08
C SER A 57 -0.76 -6.09 20.69
N ASP A 58 -0.79 -7.34 20.24
CA ASP A 58 -0.06 -7.78 19.06
C ASP A 58 -0.79 -7.43 17.77
N TYR A 59 -2.12 -7.28 17.82
CA TYR A 59 -2.88 -6.82 16.66
C TYR A 59 -2.47 -5.42 16.20
N LYS A 60 -2.15 -4.51 17.13
CA LYS A 60 -1.73 -3.15 16.77
C LYS A 60 -0.38 -3.17 16.05
N SER A 61 0.56 -3.99 16.50
CA SER A 61 1.85 -4.18 15.81
C SER A 61 1.69 -4.89 14.48
N ILE A 62 0.86 -5.93 14.39
CA ILE A 62 0.59 -6.65 13.14
C ILE A 62 -0.01 -5.70 12.10
N ILE A 63 -1.05 -4.95 12.48
CA ILE A 63 -1.68 -3.96 11.60
C ILE A 63 -0.65 -2.92 11.16
N SER A 64 0.17 -2.40 12.08
CA SER A 64 1.19 -1.40 11.74
C SER A 64 2.26 -1.94 10.77
N VAL A 65 2.65 -3.21 10.89
CA VAL A 65 3.62 -3.85 9.99
C VAL A 65 3.02 -4.04 8.61
N ALA A 66 1.83 -4.64 8.52
CA ALA A 66 1.17 -4.85 7.23
C ALA A 66 0.85 -3.54 6.51
N GLN A 67 0.44 -2.52 7.27
CA GLN A 67 0.23 -1.18 6.77
C GLN A 67 1.49 -0.58 6.14
N LYS A 68 2.63 -0.76 6.81
CA LYS A 68 3.93 -0.32 6.30
C LYS A 68 4.35 -1.10 5.07
N ASP A 69 4.21 -2.43 5.10
CA ASP A 69 4.57 -3.31 3.98
C ASP A 69 3.75 -2.96 2.73
N GLU A 70 2.48 -2.66 2.90
CA GLU A 70 1.59 -2.29 1.81
C GLU A 70 2.00 -0.94 1.18
N MET A 71 2.25 0.06 2.02
CA MET A 71 2.78 1.36 1.61
C MET A 71 4.10 1.22 0.83
N GLU A 72 5.00 0.36 1.29
CA GLU A 72 6.27 0.07 0.62
C GLU A 72 6.07 -0.69 -0.71
N SER A 73 5.04 -1.54 -0.80
CA SER A 73 4.72 -2.31 -2.00
C SER A 73 4.31 -1.42 -3.18
N VAL A 74 3.53 -0.37 -2.91
CA VAL A 74 3.08 0.62 -3.91
C VAL A 74 4.29 1.33 -4.52
N VAL A 75 5.22 1.77 -3.67
CA VAL A 75 6.46 2.43 -4.12
C VAL A 75 7.32 1.49 -4.95
N MET A 76 7.46 0.22 -4.53
CA MET A 76 8.21 -0.75 -5.32
C MET A 76 7.60 -0.99 -6.70
N LYS A 77 6.27 -1.21 -6.78
CA LYS A 77 5.60 -1.47 -8.06
C LYS A 77 5.72 -0.27 -9.02
N ARG A 78 5.63 0.96 -8.52
CA ARG A 78 5.59 2.17 -9.35
C ARG A 78 6.98 2.72 -9.74
N TYR A 79 7.96 2.64 -8.84
CA TYR A 79 9.27 3.28 -9.03
C TYR A 79 10.46 2.31 -9.00
N GLY A 80 10.22 1.05 -8.63
CA GLY A 80 11.26 0.02 -8.56
C GLY A 80 12.07 0.02 -7.27
N LYS A 81 13.11 -0.81 -7.27
CA LYS A 81 13.87 -1.20 -6.07
C LYS A 81 14.65 -0.07 -5.41
N GLU A 82 15.22 0.85 -6.20
CA GLU A 82 16.00 1.98 -5.65
C GLU A 82 15.12 2.94 -4.87
N ALA A 83 14.02 3.39 -5.48
CA ALA A 83 13.05 4.28 -4.85
C ALA A 83 12.48 3.68 -3.56
N PHE A 84 12.16 2.39 -3.59
CA PHE A 84 11.71 1.65 -2.42
C PHE A 84 12.72 1.64 -1.27
N ARG A 85 14.02 1.45 -1.55
CA ARG A 85 15.06 1.48 -0.51
C ARG A 85 15.16 2.86 0.14
N MET A 86 15.13 3.92 -0.68
CA MET A 86 15.11 5.31 -0.18
C MET A 86 13.87 5.60 0.65
N PHE A 87 12.69 5.19 0.16
CA PHE A 87 11.41 5.42 0.83
C PHE A 87 11.35 4.71 2.19
N ARG A 88 11.76 3.44 2.26
CA ARG A 88 11.84 2.69 3.52
C ARG A 88 12.72 3.41 4.54
N TYR A 89 13.91 3.82 4.11
CA TYR A 89 14.85 4.53 4.99
C TYR A 89 14.23 5.84 5.52
N LEU A 90 13.65 6.66 4.65
CA LEU A 90 12.99 7.90 5.04
C LEU A 90 11.76 7.68 5.95
N SER A 91 11.01 6.61 5.73
CA SER A 91 9.83 6.25 6.53
C SER A 91 10.22 5.82 7.96
N GLN A 92 11.37 5.16 8.11
CA GLN A 92 11.96 4.77 9.40
C GLN A 92 12.53 5.99 10.16
N GLU A 93 13.22 6.89 9.47
CA GLU A 93 13.84 8.09 10.09
C GLU A 93 12.80 9.11 10.58
N ASP A 94 11.66 9.23 9.89
CA ASP A 94 10.55 10.15 10.20
C ASP A 94 10.92 11.64 10.36
N ARG A 95 12.09 12.03 9.82
CA ARG A 95 12.62 13.40 9.85
C ARG A 95 13.12 13.80 8.47
N PHE A 96 13.47 15.08 8.34
CA PHE A 96 14.10 15.59 7.13
C PHE A 96 15.55 15.08 7.04
N VAL A 97 15.88 14.38 5.95
CA VAL A 97 17.21 13.79 5.73
C VAL A 97 17.83 14.33 4.45
N GLU A 98 19.12 14.66 4.50
CA GLU A 98 19.88 15.16 3.35
C GLU A 98 20.07 14.09 2.26
N THR A 99 20.05 14.50 0.98
CA THR A 99 20.22 13.61 -0.18
C THR A 99 21.44 12.68 -0.07
N GLY A 100 22.58 13.18 0.39
CA GLY A 100 23.81 12.38 0.50
C GLY A 100 23.70 11.26 1.54
N LYS A 101 23.01 11.50 2.66
CA LYS A 101 22.75 10.48 3.69
C LYS A 101 21.81 9.40 3.17
N ILE A 102 20.78 9.80 2.41
CA ILE A 102 19.83 8.87 1.78
C ILE A 102 20.57 7.95 0.81
N ALA A 103 21.38 8.50 -0.11
CA ALA A 103 22.14 7.71 -1.09
C ALA A 103 23.04 6.65 -0.41
N ASN A 104 23.73 7.06 0.66
CA ASN A 104 24.60 6.15 1.42
C ASN A 104 23.78 5.06 2.13
N ALA A 105 22.66 5.40 2.77
CA ALA A 105 21.83 4.45 3.51
C ALA A 105 21.04 3.51 2.59
N SER A 106 20.61 3.96 1.40
CA SER A 106 19.88 3.14 0.44
C SER A 106 20.78 2.28 -0.46
N LEU A 107 22.10 2.47 -0.39
CA LEU A 107 23.09 1.86 -1.28
C LEU A 107 22.73 2.11 -2.76
N THR A 108 22.34 3.35 -3.07
CA THR A 108 22.01 3.78 -4.43
C THR A 108 23.09 4.74 -4.94
N GLU A 109 23.31 4.75 -6.25
CA GLU A 109 24.26 5.65 -6.87
C GLU A 109 23.90 7.12 -6.57
N LYS A 110 24.90 7.89 -6.13
CA LYS A 110 24.72 9.31 -5.75
C LYS A 110 24.24 10.17 -6.91
N LYS A 111 24.52 9.77 -8.15
CA LYS A 111 24.12 10.49 -9.37
C LYS A 111 22.61 10.35 -9.65
N ASP A 112 22.03 9.18 -9.37
CA ASP A 112 20.63 8.86 -9.69
C ASP A 112 19.68 9.19 -8.54
N THR A 113 20.20 9.23 -7.31
CA THR A 113 19.42 9.49 -6.10
C THR A 113 18.56 10.77 -6.18
N PRO A 114 19.09 11.94 -6.61
CA PRO A 114 18.28 13.15 -6.72
C PRO A 114 17.13 13.00 -7.72
N GLN A 115 17.35 12.32 -8.85
CA GLN A 115 16.33 12.16 -9.89
C GLN A 115 15.18 11.28 -9.41
N ILE A 116 15.49 10.20 -8.70
CA ILE A 116 14.49 9.29 -8.12
C ILE A 116 13.67 10.00 -7.04
N LEU A 117 14.32 10.74 -6.13
CA LEU A 117 13.64 11.53 -5.10
C LEU A 117 12.73 12.61 -5.70
N MET A 118 13.20 13.31 -6.74
CA MET A 118 12.40 14.30 -7.47
C MET A 118 11.18 13.71 -8.15
N LYS A 119 11.25 12.47 -8.63
CA LYS A 119 10.09 11.77 -9.21
C LYS A 119 9.06 11.45 -8.13
N MET A 120 9.47 10.90 -6.99
CA MET A 120 8.56 10.61 -5.87
C MET A 120 7.94 11.87 -5.25
N TRP A 121 8.70 12.97 -5.18
CA TRP A 121 8.19 14.27 -4.70
C TRP A 121 7.13 14.85 -5.65
N ARG A 122 7.35 14.81 -6.97
CA ARG A 122 6.34 15.24 -7.96
C ARG A 122 5.02 14.50 -7.80
N ASP A 123 5.09 13.22 -7.44
CA ASP A 123 3.93 12.39 -7.16
C ASP A 123 3.45 12.46 -5.71
N SER A 124 3.89 13.47 -4.94
CA SER A 124 3.46 13.78 -3.57
C SER A 124 3.77 12.72 -2.52
N TYR A 125 4.71 11.79 -2.77
CA TYR A 125 5.14 10.80 -1.76
C TYR A 125 6.08 11.43 -0.72
N LEU A 126 6.72 12.55 -1.05
CA LEU A 126 7.74 13.20 -0.24
C LEU A 126 7.43 14.69 -0.06
N HIS A 127 7.93 15.25 1.03
CA HIS A 127 8.18 16.67 1.22
C HIS A 127 9.66 16.98 0.97
N ILE A 128 9.91 18.19 0.45
CA ILE A 128 11.25 18.70 0.18
C ILE A 128 11.41 20.09 0.80
N PHE A 129 12.59 20.36 1.36
CA PHE A 129 13.03 21.71 1.71
C PHE A 129 14.42 21.99 1.15
N PHE A 130 14.63 23.24 0.75
CA PHE A 130 15.90 23.74 0.26
C PHE A 130 16.62 24.49 1.38
N PHE A 131 17.86 24.11 1.64
CA PHE A 131 18.72 24.75 2.63
C PHE A 131 20.06 25.12 2.01
N ALA A 132 20.70 26.16 2.54
CA ALA A 132 22.06 26.54 2.18
C ALA A 132 22.98 26.23 3.35
N LYS A 133 24.04 25.44 3.13
CA LYS A 133 25.07 25.18 4.13
C LYS A 133 26.27 26.05 3.85
N ASN A 134 26.79 26.73 4.87
CA ASN A 134 28.07 27.41 4.77
C ASN A 134 29.18 26.35 4.74
N LYS A 135 29.84 26.21 3.59
CA LYS A 135 30.94 25.25 3.43
C LYS A 135 32.23 26.04 3.66
N LEU A 136 32.72 25.97 4.90
CA LEU A 136 33.87 26.70 5.46
C LEU A 136 33.60 28.19 5.71
N ALA A 137 33.63 28.56 7.00
CA ALA A 137 33.59 29.95 7.50
C ALA A 137 34.69 30.87 6.92
N VAL A 138 35.62 30.32 6.14
CA VAL A 138 36.78 31.01 5.54
C VAL A 138 36.48 31.52 4.12
N THR A 139 35.58 30.87 3.36
CA THR A 139 35.34 31.21 1.94
C THR A 139 33.97 31.83 1.66
N GLY A 140 33.02 31.78 2.61
CA GLY A 140 31.70 32.40 2.47
C GLY A 140 30.80 31.78 1.38
N VAL A 141 31.22 30.66 0.77
CA VAL A 141 30.47 29.98 -0.29
C VAL A 141 29.35 29.14 0.31
N TYR A 142 28.12 29.52 -0.02
CA TYR A 142 26.92 28.76 0.32
C TYR A 142 26.68 27.68 -0.71
N VAL A 143 26.73 26.42 -0.28
CA VAL A 143 26.37 25.29 -1.15
C VAL A 143 24.95 24.86 -0.82
N PRO A 144 24.03 24.89 -1.79
CA PRO A 144 22.66 24.46 -1.57
C PRO A 144 22.59 22.94 -1.38
N PHE A 145 21.69 22.51 -0.49
CA PHE A 145 21.38 21.10 -0.27
C PHE A 145 19.88 20.91 -0.03
N LEU A 146 19.42 19.70 -0.35
CA LEU A 146 18.01 19.32 -0.26
C LEU A 146 17.83 18.32 0.88
N VAL A 147 16.73 18.48 1.62
CA VAL A 147 16.30 17.52 2.63
C VAL A 147 14.91 17.01 2.33
N TRP A 148 14.67 15.76 2.71
CA TRP A 148 13.50 14.98 2.29
C TRP A 148 12.84 14.30 3.47
N LYS A 149 11.50 14.24 3.48
CA LYS A 149 10.71 13.50 4.46
C LYS A 149 9.53 12.82 3.75
N VAL A 150 9.11 11.63 4.19
CA VAL A 150 7.90 10.97 3.67
C VAL A 150 6.65 11.70 4.14
N ASP A 151 5.72 11.96 3.23
CA ASP A 151 4.36 12.35 3.60
C ASP A 151 3.49 11.10 3.78
N LYS A 152 3.46 10.57 5.00
CA LYS A 152 2.74 9.34 5.32
C LYS A 152 1.23 9.48 5.05
N LEU A 153 0.64 10.65 5.30
CA LEU A 153 -0.81 10.86 5.18
C LEU A 153 -1.26 10.86 3.72
N ILE A 154 -0.50 11.50 2.84
CA ILE A 154 -0.80 11.50 1.41
C ILE A 154 -0.66 10.10 0.83
N VAL A 155 0.40 9.37 1.20
CA VAL A 155 0.61 8.00 0.71
C VAL A 155 -0.52 7.07 1.20
N TRP A 156 -0.93 7.21 2.47
CA TRP A 156 -2.08 6.48 3.02
C TRP A 156 -3.37 6.73 2.25
N ARG A 157 -3.67 7.98 1.92
CA ARG A 157 -4.88 8.34 1.18
C ARG A 157 -4.89 7.71 -0.21
N LYS A 158 -3.77 7.82 -0.94
CA LYS A 158 -3.65 7.24 -2.29
C LYS A 158 -3.82 5.71 -2.27
N MET A 159 -3.23 5.05 -1.29
CA MET A 159 -3.40 3.61 -1.10
C MET A 159 -4.87 3.25 -0.86
N LEU A 160 -5.56 3.98 0.04
CA LEU A 160 -6.98 3.74 0.30
C LEU A 160 -7.83 3.95 -0.96
N ASP A 161 -7.60 5.02 -1.71
CA ASP A 161 -8.32 5.29 -2.95
C ASP A 161 -8.13 4.14 -3.97
N GLU A 162 -6.89 3.65 -4.15
CA GLU A 162 -6.61 2.51 -5.02
C GLU A 162 -7.34 1.24 -4.56
N MET A 163 -7.39 0.97 -3.24
CA MET A 163 -8.14 -0.17 -2.69
C MET A 163 -9.65 -0.03 -2.91
N TYR A 164 -10.21 1.16 -2.69
CA TYR A 164 -11.63 1.41 -2.92
C TYR A 164 -11.99 1.24 -4.39
N HIS A 165 -11.18 1.79 -5.31
CA HIS A 165 -11.37 1.61 -6.74
C HIS A 165 -11.29 0.13 -7.16
N ALA A 166 -10.31 -0.63 -6.65
CA ALA A 166 -10.20 -2.05 -6.93
C ALA A 166 -11.43 -2.83 -6.41
N SER A 167 -11.90 -2.52 -5.21
CA SER A 167 -13.09 -3.18 -4.62
C SER A 167 -14.36 -2.90 -5.42
N LEU A 168 -14.53 -1.68 -5.91
CA LEU A 168 -15.65 -1.31 -6.76
C LEU A 168 -15.60 -2.05 -8.09
N ASN A 169 -14.42 -2.08 -8.74
CA ASN A 169 -14.24 -2.77 -10.01
C ASN A 169 -14.57 -4.27 -9.90
N LEU A 170 -14.17 -4.91 -8.81
CA LEU A 170 -14.50 -6.31 -8.54
C LEU A 170 -16.01 -6.50 -8.31
N SER A 171 -16.65 -5.61 -7.54
CA SER A 171 -18.10 -5.67 -7.30
C SER A 171 -18.89 -5.53 -8.60
N LEU A 172 -18.48 -4.60 -9.47
CA LEU A 172 -19.14 -4.38 -10.77
C LEU A 172 -18.99 -5.61 -11.66
N ARG A 173 -17.79 -6.19 -11.72
CA ARG A 173 -17.54 -7.43 -12.47
C ARG A 173 -18.40 -8.58 -11.98
N LEU A 174 -18.50 -8.78 -10.66
CA LEU A 174 -19.34 -9.82 -10.07
C LEU A 174 -20.82 -9.63 -10.42
N THR A 175 -21.32 -8.39 -10.35
CA THR A 175 -22.72 -8.08 -10.74
C THR A 175 -22.95 -8.46 -12.21
N HIS A 176 -22.04 -8.08 -13.10
CA HIS A 176 -22.15 -8.41 -14.52
C HIS A 176 -22.13 -9.93 -14.78
N GLU A 177 -21.26 -10.68 -14.09
CA GLU A 177 -21.19 -12.14 -14.20
C GLU A 177 -22.50 -12.80 -13.74
N LEU A 178 -23.08 -12.35 -12.62
CA LEU A 178 -24.36 -12.86 -12.10
C LEU A 178 -25.55 -12.55 -13.03
N ASP A 179 -25.61 -11.34 -13.58
CA ASP A 179 -26.65 -10.96 -14.54
C ASP A 179 -26.55 -11.83 -15.80
N SER A 180 -25.34 -12.06 -16.29
CA SER A 180 -25.08 -12.94 -17.45
C SER A 180 -25.52 -14.39 -17.17
N GLU A 181 -25.20 -14.94 -16.01
CA GLU A 181 -25.64 -16.28 -15.60
C GLU A 181 -27.16 -16.38 -15.49
N ARG A 182 -27.83 -15.31 -15.01
CA ARG A 182 -29.28 -15.26 -14.89
C ARG A 182 -29.95 -15.31 -16.26
N GLU A 183 -29.46 -14.53 -17.22
CA GLU A 183 -29.96 -14.53 -18.61
C GLU A 183 -29.80 -15.89 -19.28
N ILE A 184 -28.64 -16.54 -19.11
CA ILE A 184 -28.39 -17.90 -19.64
C ILE A 184 -29.39 -18.89 -19.03
N ARG A 185 -29.61 -18.81 -17.72
CA ARG A 185 -30.52 -19.70 -17.00
C ARG A 185 -31.99 -19.50 -17.40
N LEU A 186 -32.40 -18.27 -17.70
CA LEU A 186 -33.73 -17.98 -18.24
C LEU A 186 -33.89 -18.57 -19.65
N THR A 187 -32.89 -18.38 -20.51
CA THR A 187 -32.88 -18.90 -21.88
C THR A 187 -32.98 -20.43 -21.93
N LEU A 188 -32.25 -21.12 -21.05
CA LEU A 188 -32.26 -22.59 -20.94
C LEU A 188 -33.56 -23.19 -20.37
N LYS A 189 -34.37 -22.40 -19.65
CA LYS A 189 -35.67 -22.84 -19.12
C LYS A 189 -36.80 -22.73 -20.13
N ILE A 190 -36.56 -22.07 -21.26
CA ILE A 190 -37.56 -21.85 -22.33
C ILE A 190 -37.49 -22.98 -23.39
N HIS A 191 -36.51 -23.89 -23.31
CA HIS A 191 -36.37 -25.10 -24.12
C HIS A 191 -36.56 -26.35 -23.26
#